data_AF-A0A8S9X0F0-F1
#
_entry.id   AF-A0A8S9X0F0-F1
#
_cell.length_a   1.000
_cell.length_b   1.000
_cell.length_c   1.000
_cell.angle_alpha   90.00
_cell.angle_beta   90.00
_cell.angle_gamma   90.00
#
_symmetry.space_group_name_H-M   'P 1'
#
loop_
_entity.id
_entity.type
_entity.pdbx_description
1 polymer ?
#
loop_
_entity_poly.entity_id
_entity_poly.type
_entity_poly.pdbx_seq_one_letter_code
_entity_poly.pdbx_strand_id
1 'polypeptide(L)'
;MISSSQLEVVASKRSTAVIYERFKYIKQKVYSSGDIFWKCIMRNMKCSAFITTDSEMNYVRKVSGQHSHPALDPKEMAFEISTSFCLSPSNSVCR
;
A
#
# COMPACT_ATOMS: atom_id res chain seq x y z
N MET A 1 8.29 25.62 -3.46
CA MET A 1 8.25 24.42 -4.33
C MET A 1 7.73 23.30 -3.45
N ILE A 2 6.44 22.97 -3.57
CA ILE A 2 5.79 22.03 -2.65
C ILE A 2 6.20 20.65 -3.14
N SER A 3 6.91 19.91 -2.30
CA SER A 3 7.32 18.53 -2.58
C SER A 3 6.07 17.69 -2.83
N SER A 4 5.76 17.46 -4.10
CA SER A 4 4.70 16.57 -4.53
C SER A 4 5.13 15.14 -4.24
N SER A 5 4.84 14.65 -3.03
CA SER A 5 4.99 13.23 -2.71
C SER A 5 4.12 12.44 -3.67
N GLN A 6 4.73 11.88 -4.71
CA GLN A 6 4.04 11.24 -5.82
C GLN A 6 3.44 9.91 -5.34
N LEU A 7 2.13 9.74 -5.52
CA LEU A 7 1.44 8.48 -5.29
C LEU A 7 1.60 7.62 -6.54
N GLU A 8 2.10 6.40 -6.39
CA GLU A 8 2.16 5.44 -7.50
C GLU A 8 1.05 4.41 -7.35
N VAL A 9 0.16 4.34 -8.34
CA VAL A 9 -0.97 3.40 -8.33
C VAL A 9 -0.53 2.07 -8.93
N VAL A 10 -0.63 1.01 -8.14
CA VAL A 10 -0.36 -0.36 -8.55
C VAL A 10 -1.69 -1.11 -8.60
N ALA A 11 -2.33 -1.09 -9.77
CA ALA A 11 -3.53 -1.87 -10.02
C ALA A 11 -3.15 -3.28 -10.47
N SER A 12 -3.65 -4.30 -9.78
CA SER A 12 -3.57 -5.70 -10.18
C SER A 12 -4.95 -6.21 -10.62
N LYS A 13 -4.99 -7.36 -11.33
CA LYS A 13 -6.23 -7.99 -11.83
C LYS A 13 -7.29 -8.23 -10.74
N ARG A 14 -6.90 -8.31 -9.46
CA ARG A 14 -7.78 -8.66 -8.33
C ARG A 14 -7.83 -7.60 -7.24
N SER A 15 -6.92 -6.63 -7.23
CA SER A 15 -6.81 -5.65 -6.15
C SER A 15 -6.08 -4.40 -6.59
N THR A 16 -6.49 -3.26 -6.04
CA THR A 16 -5.78 -1.99 -6.22
C THR A 16 -4.92 -1.72 -4.99
N ALA A 17 -3.65 -1.42 -5.23
CA ALA A 17 -2.69 -0.98 -4.24
C ALA A 17 -2.08 0.37 -4.65
N VAL A 18 -1.50 1.08 -3.69
CA VAL A 18 -0.78 2.33 -3.92
C VAL A 18 0.53 2.31 -3.17
N ILE A 19 1.55 2.90 -3.75
CA ILE A 19 2.84 3.11 -3.12
C ILE A 19 2.95 4.59 -2.79
N TYR A 20 3.27 4.86 -1.53
CA TYR A 20 3.48 6.20 -1.02
C TYR A 20 4.64 6.18 -0.02
N GLU A 21 5.63 7.05 -0.23
CA GLU A 21 6.84 7.13 0.61
C GLU A 21 7.54 5.77 0.83
N ARG A 22 7.64 4.94 -0.22
CA ARG A 22 8.26 3.59 -0.15
C ARG A 22 7.50 2.59 0.72
N PHE A 23 6.24 2.87 1.04
CA PHE A 23 5.33 1.96 1.71
C PHE A 23 4.18 1.58 0.78
N LYS A 24 3.78 0.31 0.80
CA LYS A 24 2.67 -0.22 0.01
C LYS A 24 1.40 -0.27 0.85
N TYR A 25 0.34 0.31 0.31
CA TYR A 25 -0.98 0.33 0.92
C TYR A 25 -1.98 -0.36 -0.01
N ILE A 26 -2.93 -1.08 0.58
CA ILE A 26 -4.00 -1.78 -0.15
C ILE A 26 -5.34 -1.10 0.12
N LYS A 27 -6.19 -1.06 -0.90
CA LYS A 27 -7.54 -0.51 -0.78
C LYS A 27 -8.34 -1.33 0.23
N GLN A 28 -8.97 -0.66 1.19
CA GLN A 28 -9.78 -1.31 2.22
C GLN A 28 -11.24 -0.91 2.13
N LYS A 29 -11.52 0.40 2.10
CA LYS A 29 -12.89 0.93 2.02
C LYS A 29 -12.92 2.21 1.22
N VAL A 30 -14.09 2.53 0.68
CA VAL A 30 -14.37 3.82 0.05
C VAL A 30 -15.41 4.51 0.93
N TYR A 31 -15.16 5.77 1.28
CA TYR A 31 -16.09 6.59 2.04
C TYR A 31 -17.17 7.15 1.10
N SER A 32 -18.32 7.52 1.66
CA SER A 32 -19.42 8.15 0.91
C SER A 32 -19.03 9.48 0.26
N SER A 33 -18.06 10.18 0.84
CA SER A 33 -17.48 11.41 0.27
C SER A 33 -16.65 11.19 -1.00
N GLY A 34 -16.35 9.93 -1.37
CA GLY A 34 -15.49 9.56 -2.49
C GLY A 34 -14.04 9.26 -2.08
N ASP A 35 -13.65 9.62 -0.86
CA ASP A 35 -12.31 9.32 -0.33
C ASP A 35 -12.07 7.82 -0.21
N ILE A 36 -10.87 7.38 -0.58
CA ILE A 36 -10.48 5.97 -0.51
C ILE A 36 -9.55 5.76 0.67
N PHE A 37 -9.90 4.82 1.54
CA PHE A 37 -9.08 4.42 2.68
C PHE A 37 -8.16 3.26 2.30
N TRP A 38 -6.88 3.45 2.57
CA TRP A 38 -5.82 2.50 2.30
C TRP A 38 -5.11 2.14 3.59
N LYS A 39 -4.78 0.86 3.75
CA LYS A 39 -4.05 0.36 4.92
C LYS A 39 -2.74 -0.28 4.49
N CYS A 40 -1.68 -0.13 5.28
CA CYS A 40 -0.41 -0.76 4.99
C CYS A 40 -0.56 -2.28 4.84
N ILE A 41 0.09 -2.85 3.83
CA ILE A 41 0.06 -4.30 3.57
C ILE A 41 0.75 -5.10 4.69
N MET A 42 1.74 -4.50 5.35
CA MET A 42 2.51 -5.07 6.47
C MET A 42 1.73 -5.10 7.80
N ARG A 43 0.40 -5.28 7.75
CA ARG A 43 -0.45 -5.41 8.95
C ARG A 43 0.00 -6.54 9.88
N ASN A 44 0.58 -7.60 9.31
CA ASN A 44 1.08 -8.75 10.07
C ASN A 44 2.27 -8.37 10.99
N MET A 45 2.99 -7.29 10.67
CA MET A 45 4.08 -6.75 11.50
C MET A 45 3.59 -5.72 12.53
N LYS A 46 2.32 -5.76 12.91
CA LYS A 46 1.68 -4.75 13.79
C LYS A 46 1.76 -3.32 13.23
N CYS A 47 1.84 -3.18 11.91
CA CYS A 47 1.76 -1.87 11.27
C CYS A 47 0.32 -1.36 11.29
N SER A 48 0.13 -0.19 11.91
CA SER A 48 -1.16 0.50 11.99
C SER A 48 -1.25 1.70 11.05
N ALA A 49 -0.26 1.90 10.18
CA ALA A 49 -0.25 2.98 9.20
C ALA A 49 -1.37 2.84 8.16
N PHE A 50 -1.99 3.97 7.85
CA PHE A 50 -3.05 4.10 6.87
C PHE A 50 -2.97 5.46 6.18
N ILE A 51 -3.46 5.51 4.94
CA ILE A 51 -3.59 6.75 4.19
C ILE A 51 -5.01 6.85 3.62
N THR A 52 -5.43 8.07 3.36
CA THR A 52 -6.68 8.35 2.66
C THR A 52 -6.34 9.18 1.42
N THR A 53 -6.82 8.77 0.27
CA THR A 53 -6.64 9.49 -1.00
C THR A 53 -7.98 9.98 -1.50
N ASP A 54 -7.93 10.92 -2.44
CA ASP A 54 -9.12 11.25 -3.22
C ASP A 54 -9.62 10.04 -4.03
N SER A 55 -10.86 10.16 -4.52
CA SER A 55 -11.52 9.26 -5.45
C SER A 55 -10.70 8.96 -6.70
N GLU A 56 -9.97 9.96 -7.21
CA GLU A 56 -9.13 9.83 -8.40
C GLU A 56 -7.73 9.28 -8.10
N MET A 57 -7.40 9.07 -6.82
CA MET A 57 -6.10 8.58 -6.39
C MET A 57 -4.93 9.47 -6.85
N ASN A 58 -5.19 10.74 -7.19
CA ASN A 58 -4.16 11.69 -7.63
C ASN A 58 -3.31 12.22 -6.46
N TYR A 59 -3.90 12.36 -5.28
CA TYR A 59 -3.24 12.97 -4.12
C TYR A 59 -3.67 12.32 -2.81
N VAL A 60 -2.75 12.30 -1.86
CA VAL A 60 -3.00 11.84 -0.50
C VAL A 60 -3.64 12.96 0.30
N ARG A 61 -4.87 12.73 0.76
CA ARG A 61 -5.63 13.63 1.64
C ARG A 61 -5.10 13.58 3.08
N LYS A 62 -4.82 12.37 3.56
CA LYS A 62 -4.41 12.13 4.94
C LYS A 62 -3.43 10.97 5.02
N VAL A 63 -2.35 11.17 5.77
CA VAL A 63 -1.42 10.13 6.19
C VAL A 63 -1.51 10.03 7.70
N SER A 64 -1.65 8.82 8.24
CA SER A 64 -1.74 8.64 9.69
C SER A 64 -1.29 7.24 10.11
N GLY A 65 -0.75 7.15 11.32
CA GLY A 65 -0.23 5.92 11.89
C GLY A 65 1.29 5.79 11.69
N GLN A 66 1.89 4.94 12.52
CA GLN A 66 3.34 4.76 12.58
C GLN A 66 3.70 3.42 11.94
N HIS A 67 4.72 3.43 11.09
CA HIS A 67 5.29 2.21 10.54
C HIS A 67 6.21 1.58 11.59
N SER A 68 5.82 0.42 12.11
CA SER A 68 6.63 -0.39 13.03
C SER A 68 7.62 -1.30 12.30
N HIS A 69 7.86 -1.05 11.01
CA HIS A 69 8.71 -1.84 10.13
C HIS A 69 9.49 -0.92 9.19
N PRO A 70 10.65 -1.38 8.67
CA PRO A 70 11.41 -0.61 7.69
C PRO A 70 10.60 -0.44 6.39
N ALA A 71 10.91 0.63 5.66
CA ALA A 71 10.38 0.86 4.32
C ALA A 71 10.69 -0.34 3.41
N LEU A 72 9.81 -0.59 2.43
CA LEU A 72 10.05 -1.67 1.48
C LEU A 72 11.32 -1.36 0.68
N ASP A 73 12.10 -2.38 0.41
CA ASP A 73 13.22 -2.26 -0.52
C ASP A 73 12.66 -1.99 -1.94
N PRO A 74 13.28 -1.07 -2.70
CA PRO A 74 12.81 -0.72 -4.04
C PRO A 74 12.78 -1.92 -5.01
N LYS A 75 13.60 -2.95 -4.75
CA LYS A 75 13.59 -4.21 -5.51
C LYS A 75 12.31 -5.02 -5.30
N GLU A 76 11.82 -5.08 -4.06
CA GLU A 76 10.57 -5.77 -3.71
C GLU A 76 9.35 -5.02 -4.27
N MET A 77 9.40 -3.68 -4.29
CA MET A 77 8.35 -2.86 -4.90
C MET A 77 8.22 -3.12 -6.41
N ALA A 78 9.34 -3.23 -7.12
CA ALA A 78 9.36 -3.55 -8.55
C ALA A 78 8.94 -5.00 -8.84
N PHE A 79 9.31 -5.93 -7.95
CA PHE A 79 8.95 -7.33 -8.09
C PHE A 79 7.44 -7.54 -7.96
N GLU A 80 6.77 -6.87 -7.03
CA GLU A 80 5.31 -6.96 -6.87
C GLU A 80 4.51 -6.38 -8.05
N ILE A 81 5.09 -5.48 -8.85
CA ILE A 81 4.48 -4.96 -10.08
C ILE A 81 4.56 -6.03 -11.20
N SER A 82 5.62 -6.84 -11.20
CA SER A 82 5.81 -7.94 -12.15
C SER A 82 5.18 -9.27 -11.70
N THR A 83 5.00 -9.48 -10.39
CA THR A 83 4.55 -10.75 -9.78
C THR A 83 3.06 -10.74 -9.50
N SER A 84 2.31 -10.12 -10.42
CA SER A 84 0.90 -10.47 -10.68
C SER A 84 0.74 -11.94 -11.13
N PHE A 85 1.85 -12.66 -11.30
CA PHE A 85 1.94 -14.08 -11.53
C PHE A 85 2.60 -14.78 -10.33
N CYS A 86 1.74 -15.37 -9.49
CA CYS A 86 2.00 -16.58 -8.71
C CYS A 86 2.82 -16.49 -7.39
N LEU A 87 2.11 -16.86 -6.31
CA LEU A 87 2.55 -17.60 -5.12
C LEU A 87 3.17 -16.85 -3.93
N SER A 88 2.40 -16.85 -2.84
CA SER A 88 2.81 -16.77 -1.43
C SER A 88 3.87 -17.81 -1.05
N PRO A 89 4.56 -17.59 0.08
CA PRO A 89 4.71 -18.68 1.03
C PRO A 89 4.07 -18.33 2.37
N SER A 90 3.08 -19.15 2.71
CA SER A 90 2.72 -19.55 4.06
C SER A 90 3.99 -19.78 4.88
N ASN A 91 4.18 -19.01 5.94
CA ASN A 91 5.08 -19.43 7.01
C ASN A 91 4.33 -20.49 7.82
N SER A 92 4.39 -21.74 7.38
CA SER A 92 3.91 -22.91 8.12
C SER A 92 5.03 -23.94 8.12
N VAL A 93 5.73 -23.95 9.24
CA VAL A 93 6.77 -24.88 9.67
C VAL A 93 6.36 -26.32 9.38
N CYS A 94 7.17 -27.05 8.60
CA CYS A 94 7.09 -28.51 8.53
C CYS A 94 7.83 -29.10 9.75
N ARG A 95 7.10 -29.84 10.58
CA ARG A 95 7.64 -30.90 11.45
C ARG A 95 6.94 -32.19 11.11
#